data_AF-A0A2E5I903-F1
#
_entry.id   AF-A0A2E5I903-F1
#
_cell.length_a   1.000
_cell.length_b   1.000
_cell.length_c   1.000
_cell.angle_alpha   90.00
_cell.angle_beta   90.00
_cell.angle_gamma   90.00
#
_symmetry.space_group_name_H-M   'P 1'
#
loop_
_entity.id
_entity.type
_entity.pdbx_description
1 polymer ?
#
loop_
_entity_poly.entity_id
_entity_poly.type
_entity_poly.pdbx_seq_one_letter_code
_entity_poly.pdbx_strand_id
1 'polypeptide(L)'
;MYKLLSLVFALFISILSVTLVIFNDGTILVNIYFKQFEIEIGQALVLSIFIGIVISLLFIGNIILSYRSKYIKLKKENNLVKKEVQNLRKLPMQE
;
A
#
# COMPACT_ATOMS: atom_id res chain seq x y z
N MET A 1 8.88 -16.33 8.19
CA MET A 1 7.48 -16.72 7.93
C MET A 1 6.80 -15.79 6.94
N TYR A 2 6.68 -14.47 7.19
CA TYR A 2 6.04 -13.52 6.27
C TYR A 2 6.61 -13.51 4.84
N LYS A 3 7.93 -13.60 4.68
CA LYS A 3 8.58 -13.67 3.35
C LYS A 3 8.18 -14.92 2.56
N LEU A 4 8.10 -16.07 3.23
CA LEU A 4 7.74 -17.34 2.60
C LEU A 4 6.26 -17.38 2.25
N LEU A 5 5.39 -16.88 3.15
CA LEU A 5 3.96 -16.72 2.87
C LEU A 5 3.70 -15.76 1.69
N SER A 6 4.42 -14.64 1.64
CA SER A 6 4.34 -13.70 0.51
C SER A 6 4.77 -14.34 -0.81
N LEU A 7 5.80 -15.19 -0.79
CA LEU A 7 6.27 -15.90 -1.98
C LEU A 7 5.23 -16.91 -2.47
N VAL A 8 4.65 -17.70 -1.54
CA VAL A 8 3.58 -18.65 -1.86
C VAL A 8 2.37 -17.92 -2.45
N PHE A 9 1.98 -16.79 -1.87
CA PHE A 9 0.86 -15.98 -2.37
C PHE A 9 1.15 -15.38 -3.75
N ALA A 10 2.37 -14.89 -3.98
CA ALA A 10 2.78 -14.38 -5.29
C ALA A 10 2.76 -15.46 -6.37
N LEU A 11 3.27 -16.66 -6.07
CA LEU A 11 3.20 -17.81 -6.98
C LEU A 11 1.76 -18.19 -7.29
N PHE A 12 0.90 -18.24 -6.27
CA PHE A 12 -0.51 -18.55 -6.43
C PHE A 12 -1.21 -17.54 -7.37
N ILE A 13 -1.02 -16.24 -7.15
CA ILE A 13 -1.55 -15.19 -8.02
C ILE A 13 -1.01 -15.32 -9.44
N SER A 14 0.28 -15.62 -9.61
CA SER A 14 0.89 -15.77 -10.93
C SER A 14 0.25 -16.92 -11.70
N ILE A 15 0.08 -18.08 -11.06
CA ILE A 15 -0.58 -19.23 -11.68
C ILE A 15 -2.02 -18.87 -12.05
N LEU A 16 -2.76 -18.28 -11.11
CA LEU A 16 -4.15 -17.89 -11.31
C LEU A 16 -4.31 -16.91 -12.50
N SER A 17 -3.42 -15.93 -12.61
CA SER A 17 -3.43 -14.95 -13.70
C SER A 17 -3.20 -15.62 -15.07
N VAL A 18 -2.24 -16.54 -15.15
CA VAL A 18 -1.94 -17.28 -16.39
C VAL A 18 -3.13 -18.18 -16.78
N THR A 19 -3.70 -18.90 -15.82
CA THR A 19 -4.88 -19.74 -16.03
C THR A 19 -6.06 -18.91 -16.54
N LEU A 20 -6.32 -17.75 -15.94
CA LEU A 20 -7.41 -16.88 -16.36
C LEU A 20 -7.26 -16.40 -17.81
N VAL A 21 -6.04 -16.08 -18.26
CA VAL A 21 -5.78 -15.68 -19.64
C VAL A 21 -5.98 -16.85 -20.60
N ILE A 22 -5.37 -18.01 -20.32
CA ILE A 22 -5.41 -19.15 -21.22
C ILE A 22 -6.83 -19.74 -21.38
N PHE A 23 -7.60 -19.81 -20.30
CA PHE A 23 -8.94 -20.42 -20.32
C PHE A 23 -10.06 -19.46 -20.71
N ASN A 24 -9.79 -18.16 -20.85
CA ASN A 24 -10.78 -17.16 -21.26
C ASN A 24 -10.27 -16.38 -22.49
N ASP A 25 -10.23 -17.08 -23.61
CA ASP A 25 -9.87 -16.57 -24.95
C ASP A 25 -10.99 -15.75 -25.61
N GLY A 26 -12.18 -15.73 -25.02
CA GLY A 26 -13.28 -14.89 -25.48
C GLY A 26 -12.85 -13.42 -25.54
N THR A 27 -13.16 -12.76 -26.64
CA THR A 27 -12.82 -11.34 -26.85
C THR A 27 -13.98 -10.44 -26.46
N ILE A 28 -13.64 -9.25 -25.95
CA ILE A 28 -14.59 -8.18 -25.66
C ILE A 28 -14.13 -6.89 -26.34
N LEU A 29 -15.12 -6.11 -26.79
CA LEU A 29 -14.91 -4.76 -27.29
C LEU A 29 -14.91 -3.78 -26.11
N VAL A 30 -13.74 -3.23 -25.81
CA VAL A 30 -13.58 -2.12 -24.88
C VAL A 30 -13.70 -0.82 -25.66
N ASN A 31 -14.83 -0.14 -25.47
CA ASN A 31 -15.07 1.17 -26.03
C ASN A 31 -14.67 2.25 -25.02
N ILE A 32 -13.53 2.86 -25.24
CA ILE A 32 -13.15 4.10 -24.58
C ILE A 32 -13.67 5.23 -25.48
N TYR A 33 -14.28 6.29 -24.95
CA TYR A 33 -15.00 7.32 -25.71
C TYR A 33 -14.36 7.77 -27.05
N PHE A 34 -13.03 7.76 -27.16
CA PHE A 34 -12.28 8.14 -28.35
C PHE A 34 -11.76 6.97 -29.21
N LYS A 35 -11.78 5.72 -28.72
CA LYS A 35 -11.22 4.54 -29.39
C LYS A 35 -11.77 3.21 -28.87
N GLN A 36 -12.03 2.30 -29.79
CA GLN A 36 -12.42 0.91 -29.49
C GLN A 36 -11.22 -0.02 -29.63
N PHE A 37 -11.11 -0.98 -28.71
CA PHE A 37 -10.08 -2.01 -28.73
C PHE A 37 -10.73 -3.36 -28.43
N GLU A 38 -10.33 -4.39 -29.15
CA GLU A 38 -10.66 -5.76 -28.81
C GLU A 38 -9.56 -6.32 -27.93
N ILE A 39 -9.95 -6.86 -26.78
CA ILE A 39 -9.04 -7.54 -25.85
C ILE A 39 -9.69 -8.84 -25.39
N GLU A 40 -8.87 -9.82 -25.02
CA GLU A 40 -9.36 -11.06 -24.40
C GLU A 40 -9.89 -10.77 -22.99
N ILE A 41 -10.96 -11.45 -22.60
CA ILE A 41 -11.57 -11.34 -21.27
C ILE A 41 -10.54 -11.64 -20.19
N GLY A 42 -9.71 -12.67 -20.39
CA GLY A 42 -8.64 -12.99 -19.45
C GLY A 42 -7.65 -11.84 -19.24
N GLN A 43 -7.27 -11.14 -20.32
CA GLN A 43 -6.39 -9.97 -20.24
C GLN A 43 -7.07 -8.82 -19.49
N ALA A 44 -8.34 -8.54 -19.77
CA ALA A 44 -9.13 -7.51 -19.11
C ALA A 44 -9.23 -7.75 -17.59
N LEU A 45 -9.40 -9.01 -17.19
CA LEU A 45 -9.55 -9.41 -15.79
C LEU A 45 -8.22 -9.26 -15.03
N VAL A 46 -7.11 -9.69 -15.62
CA VAL A 46 -5.77 -9.49 -15.05
C VAL A 46 -5.45 -8.00 -14.89
N LEU A 47 -5.75 -7.17 -15.90
CA LEU A 47 -5.55 -5.72 -15.82
C LEU A 47 -6.38 -5.09 -14.69
N SER A 48 -7.62 -5.52 -14.52
CA SER A 48 -8.50 -5.03 -13.45
C SER A 48 -7.94 -5.34 -12.06
N ILE A 49 -7.46 -6.58 -11.85
CA ILE A 49 -6.81 -6.99 -10.60
C ILE A 49 -5.55 -6.14 -10.37
N PHE A 50 -4.72 -5.98 -11.40
CA PHE A 50 -3.48 -5.21 -11.31
C PHE A 50 -3.74 -3.75 -10.90
N ILE A 51 -4.74 -3.10 -11.51
CA ILE A 51 -5.16 -1.74 -11.14
C ILE A 51 -5.58 -1.69 -9.68
N GLY A 52 -6.37 -2.66 -9.21
CA GLY A 52 -6.78 -2.76 -7.81
C GLY A 52 -5.59 -2.87 -6.84
N ILE A 53 -4.58 -3.67 -7.19
CA ILE A 53 -3.34 -3.81 -6.41
C ILE A 53 -2.59 -2.46 -6.35
N VAL A 54 -2.42 -1.78 -7.49
CA VAL A 54 -1.73 -0.48 -7.55
C VAL A 54 -2.43 0.56 -6.69
N ILE A 55 -3.76 0.68 -6.79
CA ILE A 55 -4.55 1.61 -5.97
C ILE A 55 -4.39 1.29 -4.48
N SER A 56 -4.46 0.01 -4.12
CA SER A 56 -4.32 -0.45 -2.73
C SER A 56 -2.94 -0.10 -2.16
N LEU A 57 -1.87 -0.31 -2.94
CA LEU A 57 -0.50 0.03 -2.54
C LEU A 57 -0.32 1.53 -2.33
N LEU A 58 -0.88 2.37 -3.22
CA LEU A 58 -0.84 3.83 -3.06
C LEU A 58 -1.56 4.27 -1.78
N PHE A 59 -2.74 3.70 -1.52
CA PHE A 59 -3.53 4.04 -0.34
C PHE A 59 -2.82 3.63 0.96
N ILE A 60 -2.36 2.39 1.06
CA ILE A 60 -1.62 1.88 2.23
C ILE A 60 -0.31 2.65 2.42
N GLY A 61 0.41 2.92 1.32
CA GLY A 61 1.64 3.70 1.35
C GLY A 61 1.44 5.09 1.95
N ASN A 62 0.38 5.80 1.53
CA ASN A 62 0.04 7.12 2.07
C ASN A 62 -0.29 7.06 3.57
N ILE A 63 -1.05 6.05 4.00
CA ILE A 63 -1.37 5.83 5.40
C ILE A 63 -0.10 5.64 6.24
N ILE A 64 0.80 4.75 5.79
CA ILE A 64 2.07 4.47 6.49
C ILE A 64 2.93 5.74 6.61
N LEU A 65 3.05 6.51 5.52
CA LEU A 65 3.84 7.75 5.50
C LEU A 65 3.23 8.82 6.44
N SER A 66 1.91 8.94 6.46
CA SER A 66 1.19 9.85 7.35
C SER A 66 1.42 9.50 8.82
N TYR A 67 1.26 8.23 9.20
CA TYR A 67 1.51 7.78 10.57
C TYR A 67 2.97 7.93 10.97
N ARG A 68 3.91 7.62 10.07
CA ARG A 68 5.35 7.80 10.33
C ARG A 68 5.68 9.27 10.59
N SER A 69 5.13 10.18 9.80
CA SER A 69 5.33 11.62 9.99
C SER A 69 4.78 12.11 11.32
N LYS A 70 3.55 11.68 11.69
CA LYS A 70 2.94 11.99 12.99
C LYS A 70 3.78 11.44 14.15
N TYR A 71 4.25 10.20 14.06
CA TYR A 71 5.10 9.58 15.07
C TYR A 71 6.40 10.35 15.27
N ILE A 72 7.08 10.76 14.19
CA ILE A 72 8.32 11.56 14.28
C ILE A 72 8.05 12.89 14.97
N LYS A 73 6.95 13.57 14.65
CA LYS A 73 6.56 14.84 15.28
C LYS A 73 6.31 14.66 16.78
N LEU A 74 5.44 13.72 17.15
CA LEU A 74 5.11 13.40 18.55
C LEU A 74 6.34 12.99 19.37
N LYS A 75 7.25 12.22 18.76
CA LYS A 75 8.51 11.82 19.41
C LYS A 75 9.40 13.02 19.71
N LYS A 76 9.49 13.99 18.79
CA LYS A 76 10.25 15.23 19.02
C LYS A 76 9.63 16.06 20.15
N GLU A 77 8.33 16.28 20.12
CA GLU A 77 7.60 17.03 21.15
C GLU A 77 7.77 16.39 22.53
N ASN A 78 7.58 15.08 22.64
CA ASN A 78 7.76 14.35 23.91
C ASN A 78 9.20 14.48 24.45
N ASN A 79 10.20 14.44 23.57
CA ASN A 79 11.60 14.63 23.98
C ASN A 79 11.87 16.05 24.50
N LEU A 80 11.22 17.08 23.93
CA LEU A 80 11.33 18.45 24.43
C LEU A 80 10.69 18.59 25.82
N VAL A 81 9.45 18.12 25.97
CA VAL A 81 8.74 18.13 27.25
C VAL A 81 9.51 17.39 28.34
N LYS A 82 10.09 16.22 28.02
CA LYS A 82 10.95 15.48 28.96
C LYS A 82 12.16 16.29 29.43
N LYS A 83 12.80 17.04 28.52
CA LYS A 83 13.93 17.91 28.89
C LYS A 83 13.47 19.08 29.77
N GLU A 84 12.35 19.71 29.45
CA GLU A 84 11.78 20.79 30.25
C GLU A 84 11.45 20.33 31.67
N VAL A 85 10.75 19.20 31.82
CA VAL A 85 10.45 18.60 33.13
C VAL A 85 11.73 18.28 33.90
N GLN A 86 12.76 17.76 33.24
CA GLN A 86 14.06 17.51 33.89
C GLN A 86 14.76 18.80 34.32
N ASN A 87 14.69 19.87 33.52
CA ASN A 87 15.26 21.16 33.87
C ASN A 87 14.51 21.79 35.06
N LEU A 88 13.19 21.70 35.08
CA LEU A 88 12.37 22.16 36.21
C LEU A 88 12.69 21.39 37.49
N ARG A 89 12.89 20.07 37.43
CA ARG A 89 13.29 19.24 38.59
C ARG A 89 14.69 19.55 39.12
N LYS A 90 15.53 20.21 38.32
CA LYS A 90 16.90 20.60 38.70
C LYS A 90 16.96 22.01 39.29
N LEU A 91 15.89 22.80 39.21
CA LEU A 91 15.86 24.10 39.86
C LEU A 91 15.89 23.88 41.38
N PRO A 92 16.81 24.54 42.10
CA PRO A 92 16.78 24.52 43.55
C PRO A 92 15.44 25.11 44.01
N MET A 93 14.80 24.47 45.00
CA MET A 93 13.60 25.02 45.60
C MET A 93 13.97 26.39 46.19
N GLN A 94 13.35 27.44 45.66
CA GLN A 94 13.43 28.76 46.27
C GLN A 94 12.58 28.71 47.54
N GLU A 95 13.24 28.63 48.69
CA GLU A 95 12.67 29.06 49.98
C GLU A 95 12.44 30.58 49.97
#